data_AF-A0A941ZWX7-F1
#
_entry.id   AF-A0A941ZWX7-F1
#
_cell.length_a   1.000
_cell.length_b   1.000
_cell.length_c   1.000
_cell.angle_alpha   90.00
_cell.angle_beta   90.00
_cell.angle_gamma   90.00
#
_symmetry.space_group_name_H-M   'P 1'
#
loop_
_entity.id
_entity.type
_entity.pdbx_description
1 polymer ?
#
loop_
_entity_poly.entity_id
_entity_poly.type
_entity_poly.pdbx_seq_one_letter_code
_entity_poly.pdbx_strand_id
1 'polypeptide(L)'
;MTDEPDAASGSQTPAAALAQAEARVEAHSASLKKELGVRDLALTQILFIIGLTWIGVAGTLGSSHVVLWLLAMVLFYLPMSAVVIYLNQLMPLEGGLYQWAKLGFNPTVGFLLAWNLWLYVIVYTSEIGLQCATYLSYALGPSAAWMTSSSWLVALSSALILTLMAVAATIGLSVGKWVHNTGGVFMLIIFGVLILLPFLGLATGHLREFHPFRTSLPDFSLYNLNILGKLGFGALGGFEYVAILAGETRVPARAVRRSVLIAAPAIAIMFILGTATMVAYVPAGEIDLIGPMPQVLRAGFGPFGIAGPLVTIAILMTLAMRVAQVSVSFTAVTRLPMVAGWDRLLPAAFSRLHPRYRTPVNSIVLVAVSAFTVSLVSLIGVGQAEAFQLLFNAGGTFYALTYMVMFAIPLVGLRGVTPRPSPWLRVASVSGLLMTVLYIVLSVFPIIKVASVAGFALKISAVIVVMNLVGVGILLAARRRSNGIWETGV
;
A
#
# COMPACT_ATOMS: atom_id res chain seq x y z
N MET A 1 -49.03 -20.89 -3.46
CA MET A 1 -49.71 -20.22 -2.34
C MET A 1 -49.03 -20.70 -1.07
N THR A 2 -47.93 -20.04 -0.74
CA THR A 2 -47.11 -20.28 0.45
C THR A 2 -46.76 -18.88 0.92
N ASP A 3 -47.41 -18.46 1.98
CA ASP A 3 -47.32 -17.12 2.55
C ASP A 3 -45.88 -16.83 3.01
N GLU A 4 -45.25 -15.88 2.33
CA GLU A 4 -44.09 -15.15 2.85
C GLU A 4 -44.67 -14.01 3.71
N PRO A 5 -44.40 -13.93 5.02
CA PRO A 5 -44.89 -12.81 5.80
C PRO A 5 -44.13 -11.54 5.42
N ASP A 6 -44.89 -10.51 5.07
CA ASP A 6 -44.45 -9.13 4.86
C ASP A 6 -43.40 -8.71 5.90
N ALA A 7 -42.15 -8.57 5.45
CA ALA A 7 -41.08 -7.99 6.24
C ALA A 7 -41.31 -6.49 6.36
N ALA A 8 -42.06 -6.10 7.40
CA ALA A 8 -42.21 -4.73 7.84
C ALA A 8 -40.85 -4.02 7.93
N SER A 9 -40.77 -2.85 7.32
CA SER A 9 -39.61 -1.93 7.26
C SER A 9 -39.30 -1.27 8.61
N GLY A 10 -39.16 -2.07 9.66
CA GLY A 10 -38.64 -1.61 10.95
C GLY A 10 -37.18 -1.22 10.81
N SER A 11 -36.82 0.00 11.21
CA SER A 11 -35.43 0.44 11.29
C SER A 11 -34.64 -0.50 12.21
N GLN A 12 -33.89 -1.44 11.64
CA GLN A 12 -33.05 -2.35 12.40
C GLN A 12 -32.07 -1.53 13.26
N THR A 13 -31.94 -1.88 14.54
CA THR A 13 -30.93 -1.25 15.40
C THR A 13 -29.54 -1.58 14.85
N PRO A 14 -28.54 -0.67 14.98
CA PRO A 14 -27.18 -0.92 14.51
C PRO A 14 -26.58 -2.24 15.03
N ALA A 15 -26.96 -2.65 16.24
CA ALA A 15 -26.57 -3.92 16.83
C ALA A 15 -27.20 -5.14 16.11
N ALA A 16 -28.47 -5.07 15.71
CA ALA A 16 -29.13 -6.16 14.98
C ALA A 16 -28.61 -6.31 13.55
N ALA A 17 -28.31 -5.20 12.88
CA ALA A 17 -27.68 -5.20 11.57
C ALA A 17 -26.24 -5.77 11.61
N LEU A 18 -25.49 -5.45 12.66
CA LEU A 18 -24.17 -6.03 12.90
C LEU A 18 -24.25 -7.55 13.12
N ALA A 19 -25.15 -8.01 13.99
CA ALA A 19 -25.34 -9.43 14.27
C ALA A 19 -25.74 -10.24 13.02
N GLN A 20 -26.61 -9.70 12.15
CA GLN A 20 -26.94 -10.37 10.88
C GLN A 20 -25.77 -10.40 9.89
N ALA A 21 -24.96 -9.34 9.83
CA ALA A 21 -23.77 -9.30 8.98
C ALA A 21 -22.70 -10.28 9.47
N GLU A 22 -22.49 -10.37 10.79
CA GLU A 22 -21.62 -11.34 11.44
C GLU A 22 -22.05 -12.78 11.10
N ALA A 23 -23.32 -13.12 11.29
CA ALA A 23 -23.82 -14.48 11.04
C ALA A 23 -23.63 -14.95 9.58
N ARG A 24 -23.82 -14.05 8.59
CA ARG A 24 -23.59 -14.38 7.17
C ARG A 24 -22.12 -14.65 6.87
N VAL A 25 -21.22 -13.91 7.52
CA VAL A 25 -19.78 -14.08 7.30
C VAL A 25 -19.25 -15.27 8.06
N GLU A 26 -19.68 -15.53 9.30
CA GLU A 26 -19.32 -16.75 10.02
C GLU A 26 -19.69 -18.01 9.23
N ALA A 27 -20.85 -18.01 8.58
CA ALA A 27 -21.26 -19.11 7.69
C ALA A 27 -20.31 -19.26 6.48
N HIS A 28 -19.76 -18.16 5.95
CA HIS A 28 -18.80 -18.17 4.85
C HIS A 28 -17.39 -18.59 5.31
N SER A 29 -16.90 -18.01 6.41
CA SER A 29 -15.60 -18.32 7.01
C SER A 29 -15.53 -19.74 7.58
N ALA A 30 -16.66 -20.33 8.00
CA ALA A 30 -16.71 -21.74 8.42
C ALA A 30 -16.31 -22.72 7.31
N SER A 31 -16.40 -22.31 6.04
CA SER A 31 -15.95 -23.10 4.89
C SER A 31 -14.42 -23.05 4.65
N LEU A 32 -13.71 -22.11 5.29
CA LEU A 32 -12.27 -21.94 5.12
C LEU A 32 -11.45 -22.86 6.04
N LYS A 33 -10.32 -23.37 5.53
CA LYS A 33 -9.40 -24.18 6.32
C LYS A 33 -8.56 -23.31 7.24
N LYS A 34 -8.63 -23.55 8.55
CA LYS A 34 -7.88 -22.82 9.59
C LYS A 34 -6.44 -23.33 9.72
N GLU A 35 -5.59 -23.02 8.74
CA GLU A 35 -4.22 -23.54 8.68
C GLU A 35 -3.17 -22.58 9.28
N LEU A 36 -3.45 -21.27 9.33
CA LEU A 36 -2.45 -20.26 9.70
C LEU A 36 -2.19 -20.19 11.21
N GLY A 37 -0.90 -20.05 11.57
CA GLY A 37 -0.41 -19.85 12.93
C GLY A 37 0.27 -18.50 13.16
N VAL A 38 0.79 -18.29 14.39
CA VAL A 38 1.45 -17.04 14.80
C VAL A 38 2.66 -16.71 13.92
N ARG A 39 3.45 -17.73 13.59
CA ARG A 39 4.66 -17.59 12.76
C ARG A 39 4.31 -17.11 11.36
N ASP A 40 3.28 -17.70 10.76
CA ASP A 40 2.84 -17.34 9.41
C ASP A 40 2.37 -15.89 9.39
N LEU A 41 1.52 -15.49 10.36
CA LEU A 41 1.06 -14.11 10.48
C LEU A 41 2.21 -13.12 10.72
N ALA A 42 3.24 -13.49 11.47
CA ALA A 42 4.39 -12.63 11.72
C ALA A 42 5.25 -12.46 10.45
N LEU A 43 5.51 -13.54 9.73
CA LEU A 43 6.24 -13.50 8.45
C LEU A 43 5.46 -12.72 7.39
N THR A 44 4.15 -12.90 7.35
CA THR A 44 3.27 -12.16 6.45
C THR A 44 3.30 -10.65 6.73
N GLN A 45 3.28 -10.25 8.00
CA GLN A 45 3.47 -8.83 8.37
C GLN A 45 4.78 -8.26 7.86
N ILE A 46 5.89 -8.96 8.13
CA ILE A 46 7.22 -8.57 7.68
C ILE A 46 7.22 -8.41 6.15
N LEU A 47 6.60 -9.34 5.42
CA LEU A 47 6.56 -9.30 3.96
C LEU A 47 5.70 -8.16 3.40
N PHE A 48 4.54 -7.86 4.01
CA PHE A 48 3.64 -6.81 3.51
C PHE A 48 4.08 -5.40 3.89
N ILE A 49 4.65 -5.24 5.08
CA ILE A 49 4.98 -3.91 5.63
C ILE A 49 6.34 -3.43 5.12
N ILE A 50 7.29 -4.33 4.89
CA ILE A 50 8.64 -3.92 4.51
C ILE A 50 8.67 -3.46 3.04
N GLY A 51 8.45 -2.15 2.86
CA GLY A 51 8.65 -1.47 1.59
C GLY A 51 10.09 -0.97 1.48
N LEU A 52 10.88 -1.57 0.60
CA LEU A 52 12.30 -1.24 0.45
C LEU A 52 12.55 0.20 -0.09
N THR A 53 11.56 0.84 -0.70
CA THR A 53 11.63 2.27 -1.07
C THR A 53 11.74 3.18 0.16
N TRP A 54 11.16 2.79 1.29
CA TRP A 54 11.17 3.59 2.52
C TRP A 54 12.54 3.69 3.18
N ILE A 55 13.44 2.75 2.90
CA ILE A 55 14.86 2.82 3.29
C ILE A 55 15.53 4.06 2.68
N GLY A 56 15.23 4.38 1.41
CA GLY A 56 15.73 5.58 0.74
C GLY A 56 15.13 6.86 1.36
N VAL A 57 13.81 6.89 1.52
CA VAL A 57 13.10 8.03 2.14
C VAL A 57 13.65 8.31 3.54
N ALA A 58 13.82 7.28 4.37
CA ALA A 58 14.39 7.41 5.71
C ALA A 58 15.88 7.80 5.68
N GLY A 59 16.63 7.37 4.67
CA GLY A 59 18.05 7.68 4.52
C GLY A 59 18.32 9.18 4.33
N THR A 60 17.35 9.93 3.80
CA THR A 60 17.45 11.40 3.67
C THR A 60 17.59 12.12 5.02
N LEU A 61 17.25 11.45 6.13
CA LEU A 61 17.38 11.96 7.50
C LEU A 61 18.79 11.83 8.07
N GLY A 62 19.70 11.14 7.38
CA GLY A 62 21.02 10.79 7.91
C GLY A 62 20.91 10.04 9.24
N SER A 63 21.69 10.42 10.24
CA SER A 63 21.73 9.78 11.58
C SER A 63 20.44 9.91 12.40
N SER A 64 19.50 10.77 11.99
CA SER A 64 18.23 10.94 12.72
C SER A 64 17.21 9.84 12.39
N HIS A 65 17.49 8.99 11.39
CA HIS A 65 16.56 7.96 10.93
C HIS A 65 16.12 6.97 12.02
N VAL A 66 17.03 6.60 12.93
CA VAL A 66 16.74 5.64 14.02
C VAL A 66 15.63 6.18 14.92
N VAL A 67 15.77 7.42 15.37
CA VAL A 67 14.78 8.08 16.25
C VAL A 67 13.43 8.17 15.55
N LEU A 68 13.42 8.53 14.27
CA LEU A 68 12.17 8.70 13.51
C LEU A 68 11.48 7.35 13.19
N TRP A 69 12.24 6.27 12.98
CA TRP A 69 11.66 4.92 12.89
C TRP A 69 11.03 4.47 14.20
N LEU A 70 11.68 4.72 15.34
CA LEU A 70 11.13 4.40 16.65
C LEU A 70 9.88 5.22 16.96
N LEU A 71 9.89 6.51 16.63
CA LEU A 71 8.71 7.37 16.75
C LEU A 71 7.57 6.89 15.85
N ALA A 72 7.86 6.52 14.59
CA ALA A 72 6.86 5.96 13.68
C ALA A 72 6.25 4.64 14.22
N MET A 73 7.07 3.78 14.84
CA MET A 73 6.59 2.55 15.48
C MET A 73 5.65 2.83 16.66
N VAL A 74 6.02 3.75 17.54
CA VAL A 74 5.25 4.08 18.75
C VAL A 74 4.00 4.88 18.44
N LEU A 75 4.09 5.86 17.52
CA LEU A 75 3.01 6.80 17.23
C LEU A 75 2.04 6.30 16.16
N PHE A 76 2.44 5.34 15.32
CA PHE A 76 1.60 4.81 14.26
C PHE A 76 1.44 3.30 14.27
N TYR A 77 2.52 2.52 14.16
CA TYR A 77 2.40 1.06 13.94
C TYR A 77 1.71 0.35 15.11
N LEU A 78 2.18 0.54 16.34
CA LEU A 78 1.57 -0.08 17.52
C LEU A 78 0.11 0.39 17.74
N PRO A 79 -0.20 1.70 17.61
CA PRO A 79 -1.58 2.16 17.61
C PRO A 79 -2.46 1.54 16.52
N MET A 80 -1.97 1.47 15.29
CA MET A 80 -2.64 0.83 14.17
C MET A 80 -2.92 -0.64 14.45
N SER A 81 -1.91 -1.39 14.91
CA SER A 81 -2.06 -2.79 15.28
C SER A 81 -3.13 -2.99 16.35
N ALA A 82 -3.18 -2.13 17.37
CA ALA A 82 -4.21 -2.19 18.40
C ALA A 82 -5.62 -1.98 17.84
N VAL A 83 -5.79 -1.00 16.94
CA VAL A 83 -7.08 -0.71 16.28
C VAL A 83 -7.51 -1.87 15.39
N VAL A 84 -6.62 -2.40 14.56
CA VAL A 84 -6.93 -3.54 13.68
C VAL A 84 -7.24 -4.79 14.49
N ILE A 85 -6.49 -5.08 15.56
CA ILE A 85 -6.79 -6.22 16.45
C ILE A 85 -8.18 -6.07 17.07
N TYR A 86 -8.54 -4.87 17.54
CA TYR A 86 -9.85 -4.62 18.12
C TYR A 86 -10.97 -4.75 17.09
N LEU A 87 -10.84 -4.11 15.92
CA LEU A 87 -11.85 -4.18 14.87
C LEU A 87 -12.05 -5.60 14.36
N ASN A 88 -10.98 -6.39 14.27
CA ASN A 88 -11.06 -7.78 13.86
C ASN A 88 -11.68 -8.69 14.94
N GLN A 89 -11.55 -8.34 16.23
CA GLN A 89 -12.25 -9.04 17.30
C GLN A 89 -13.73 -8.70 17.35
N LEU A 90 -14.07 -7.44 17.07
CA LEU A 90 -15.44 -6.96 17.09
C LEU A 90 -16.20 -7.34 15.81
N MET A 91 -15.53 -7.31 14.67
CA MET A 91 -16.08 -7.51 13.34
C MET A 91 -15.10 -8.35 12.50
N PRO A 92 -15.06 -9.68 12.70
CA PRO A 92 -14.19 -10.59 11.96
C PRO A 92 -14.70 -10.76 10.52
N LEU A 93 -14.54 -9.72 9.71
CA LEU A 93 -15.10 -9.61 8.37
C LEU A 93 -14.01 -9.75 7.32
N GLU A 94 -14.18 -10.73 6.42
CA GLU A 94 -13.25 -10.99 5.30
C GLU A 94 -13.11 -9.81 4.33
N GLY A 95 -14.03 -8.82 4.38
CA GLY A 95 -13.95 -7.60 3.56
C GLY A 95 -13.14 -6.45 4.16
N GLY A 96 -12.44 -6.66 5.28
CA GLY A 96 -11.47 -5.73 5.86
C GLY A 96 -12.00 -4.29 6.06
N LEU A 97 -11.19 -3.30 5.67
CA LEU A 97 -11.48 -1.87 5.85
C LEU A 97 -12.85 -1.45 5.31
N TYR A 98 -13.24 -1.97 4.14
CA TYR A 98 -14.51 -1.64 3.49
C TYR A 98 -15.71 -2.02 4.38
N GLN A 99 -15.71 -3.23 4.92
CA GLN A 99 -16.81 -3.70 5.74
C GLN A 99 -16.86 -2.98 7.09
N TRP A 100 -15.70 -2.75 7.72
CA TRP A 100 -15.63 -1.97 8.94
C TRP A 100 -16.15 -0.54 8.75
N ALA A 101 -15.83 0.11 7.64
CA ALA A 101 -16.33 1.45 7.32
C ALA A 101 -17.84 1.47 7.04
N LYS A 102 -18.36 0.45 6.34
CA LYS A 102 -19.79 0.34 6.04
C LYS A 102 -20.62 0.17 7.31
N LEU A 103 -20.18 -0.70 8.22
CA LEU A 103 -20.88 -0.98 9.48
C LEU A 103 -20.67 0.11 10.52
N GLY A 104 -19.46 0.68 10.59
CA GLY A 104 -19.13 1.75 11.53
C GLY A 104 -19.75 3.10 11.15
N PHE A 105 -20.09 3.32 9.88
CA PHE A 105 -20.69 4.60 9.46
C PHE A 105 -21.93 4.40 8.61
N ASN A 106 -21.74 4.06 7.33
CA ASN A 106 -22.82 3.82 6.37
C ASN A 106 -22.22 3.36 5.02
N PRO A 107 -23.06 2.89 4.07
CA PRO A 107 -22.61 2.48 2.73
C PRO A 107 -21.89 3.56 1.92
N THR A 108 -22.16 4.85 2.14
CA THR A 108 -21.46 5.96 1.46
C THR A 108 -19.98 5.99 1.81
N VAL A 109 -19.68 5.89 3.11
CA VAL A 109 -18.30 5.91 3.62
C VAL A 109 -17.57 4.64 3.17
N GLY A 110 -18.24 3.48 3.20
CA GLY A 110 -17.71 2.24 2.64
C GLY A 110 -17.34 2.39 1.15
N PHE A 111 -18.23 2.93 0.31
CA PHE A 111 -17.95 3.16 -1.11
C PHE A 111 -16.75 4.10 -1.31
N LEU A 112 -16.72 5.25 -0.62
CA LEU A 112 -15.62 6.20 -0.74
C LEU A 112 -14.28 5.60 -0.29
N LEU A 113 -14.30 4.75 0.74
CA LEU A 113 -13.11 4.00 1.15
C LEU A 113 -12.65 3.07 0.03
N ALA A 114 -13.54 2.24 -0.52
CA ALA A 114 -13.20 1.33 -1.62
C ALA A 114 -12.72 2.07 -2.87
N TRP A 115 -13.32 3.23 -3.17
CA TRP A 115 -12.92 4.12 -4.26
C TRP A 115 -11.49 4.65 -4.06
N ASN A 116 -11.15 5.12 -2.87
CA ASN A 116 -9.81 5.58 -2.54
C ASN A 116 -8.77 4.44 -2.56
N LEU A 117 -9.13 3.22 -2.10
CA LEU A 117 -8.26 2.04 -2.26
C LEU A 117 -8.02 1.70 -3.74
N TRP A 118 -9.05 1.79 -4.58
CA TRP A 118 -8.92 1.54 -6.01
C TRP A 118 -8.01 2.56 -6.69
N LEU A 119 -8.18 3.85 -6.37
CA LEU A 119 -7.31 4.93 -6.86
C LEU A 119 -5.87 4.77 -6.39
N TYR A 120 -5.65 4.43 -5.12
CA TYR A 120 -4.33 4.14 -4.58
C TYR A 120 -3.61 3.09 -5.42
N VAL A 121 -4.27 1.95 -5.70
CA VAL A 121 -3.62 0.87 -6.45
C VAL A 121 -3.36 1.26 -7.91
N ILE A 122 -4.23 2.04 -8.55
CA ILE A 122 -3.96 2.57 -9.90
C ILE A 122 -2.72 3.44 -9.90
N VAL A 123 -2.62 4.38 -8.96
CA VAL A 123 -1.48 5.29 -8.86
C VAL A 123 -0.21 4.51 -8.52
N TYR A 124 -0.26 3.61 -7.54
CA TYR A 124 0.86 2.73 -7.19
C TYR A 124 1.34 1.89 -8.37
N THR A 125 0.41 1.38 -9.18
CA THR A 125 0.72 0.58 -10.37
C THR A 125 1.33 1.43 -11.50
N SER A 126 0.96 2.72 -11.58
CA SER A 126 1.48 3.64 -12.60
C SER A 126 2.97 4.00 -12.42
N GLU A 127 3.53 3.79 -11.22
CA GLU A 127 4.95 4.06 -10.92
C GLU A 127 5.90 3.06 -11.59
N ILE A 128 5.41 1.92 -12.07
CA ILE A 128 6.25 0.78 -12.47
C ILE A 128 7.19 1.11 -13.64
N GLY A 129 6.80 2.00 -14.55
CA GLY A 129 7.66 2.44 -15.65
C GLY A 129 8.85 3.27 -15.19
N LEU A 130 8.63 4.20 -14.24
CA LEU A 130 9.68 5.03 -13.64
C LEU A 130 10.71 4.16 -12.93
N GLN A 131 10.20 3.22 -12.12
CA GLN A 131 11.03 2.25 -11.42
C GLN A 131 11.79 1.37 -12.41
N CYS A 132 11.14 0.86 -13.47
CA CYS A 132 11.80 0.05 -14.49
C CYS A 132 12.97 0.80 -15.15
N ALA A 133 12.74 2.01 -15.65
CA ALA A 133 13.78 2.82 -16.28
C ALA A 133 14.96 3.10 -15.33
N THR A 134 14.66 3.42 -14.07
CA THR A 134 15.67 3.68 -13.04
C THR A 134 16.47 2.42 -12.70
N TYR A 135 15.80 1.30 -12.52
CA TYR A 135 16.44 0.04 -12.12
C TYR A 135 17.32 -0.48 -13.25
N LEU A 136 16.88 -0.37 -14.51
CA LEU A 136 17.69 -0.71 -15.68
C LEU A 136 18.92 0.20 -15.81
N SER A 137 18.77 1.51 -15.53
CA SER A 137 19.91 2.44 -15.50
C SER A 137 20.99 1.98 -14.51
N TYR A 138 20.61 1.62 -13.28
CA TYR A 138 21.58 1.10 -12.30
C TYR A 138 22.13 -0.28 -12.65
N ALA A 139 21.32 -1.14 -13.29
CA ALA A 139 21.74 -2.47 -13.70
C ALA A 139 22.83 -2.42 -14.77
N LEU A 140 22.64 -1.56 -15.77
CA LEU A 140 23.52 -1.40 -16.92
C LEU A 140 24.68 -0.41 -16.65
N GLY A 141 24.55 0.44 -15.64
CA GLY A 141 25.60 1.35 -15.19
C GLY A 141 25.58 2.71 -15.91
N PRO A 142 26.66 3.50 -15.79
CA PRO A 142 26.68 4.89 -16.23
C PRO A 142 26.33 5.14 -17.69
N SER A 143 26.64 4.18 -18.59
CA SER A 143 26.27 4.26 -20.01
C SER A 143 24.76 4.27 -20.27
N ALA A 144 23.97 3.80 -19.30
CA ALA A 144 22.52 3.78 -19.35
C ALA A 144 21.85 4.90 -18.53
N ALA A 145 22.61 5.88 -18.02
CA ALA A 145 22.06 6.98 -17.23
C ALA A 145 20.96 7.79 -17.97
N TRP A 146 21.01 7.83 -19.30
CA TRP A 146 19.97 8.46 -20.13
C TRP A 146 18.57 7.85 -19.89
N MET A 147 18.48 6.58 -19.47
CA MET A 147 17.22 5.87 -19.25
C MET A 147 16.35 6.55 -18.18
N THR A 148 16.96 7.11 -17.13
CA THR A 148 16.25 7.79 -16.04
C THR A 148 15.66 9.14 -16.46
N SER A 149 16.06 9.68 -17.61
CA SER A 149 15.53 10.93 -18.18
C SER A 149 14.58 10.71 -19.36
N SER A 150 14.49 9.48 -19.88
CA SER A 150 13.74 9.18 -21.11
C SER A 150 12.27 8.90 -20.83
N SER A 151 11.41 9.88 -21.10
CA SER A 151 9.95 9.74 -20.99
C SER A 151 9.39 8.66 -21.93
N TRP A 152 9.97 8.51 -23.13
CA TRP A 152 9.64 7.43 -24.06
C TRP A 152 9.91 6.05 -23.45
N LEU A 153 11.08 5.85 -22.83
CA LEU A 153 11.41 4.57 -22.21
C LEU A 153 10.45 4.27 -21.05
N VAL A 154 10.16 5.26 -20.20
CA VAL A 154 9.19 5.12 -19.11
C VAL A 154 7.81 4.71 -19.64
N ALA A 155 7.34 5.35 -20.71
CA ALA A 155 6.08 5.01 -21.36
C ALA A 155 6.10 3.59 -21.94
N LEU A 156 7.15 3.22 -22.68
CA LEU A 156 7.30 1.89 -23.28
C LEU A 156 7.36 0.79 -22.20
N SER A 157 8.16 0.99 -21.16
CA SER A 157 8.27 0.06 -20.03
C SER A 157 6.95 -0.07 -19.28
N SER A 158 6.22 1.03 -19.07
CA SER A 158 4.87 0.99 -18.47
C SER A 158 3.91 0.18 -19.33
N ALA A 159 3.84 0.47 -20.64
CA ALA A 159 2.96 -0.24 -21.56
C ALA A 159 3.26 -1.74 -21.58
N LEU A 160 4.55 -2.11 -21.67
CA LEU A 160 4.98 -3.50 -21.69
C LEU A 160 4.62 -4.22 -20.40
N ILE A 161 5.03 -3.68 -19.24
CA ILE A 161 4.82 -4.35 -17.94
C ILE A 161 3.33 -4.45 -17.61
N LEU A 162 2.57 -3.37 -17.82
CA LEU A 162 1.12 -3.38 -17.57
C LEU A 162 0.38 -4.34 -18.50
N THR A 163 0.81 -4.47 -19.75
CA THR A 163 0.25 -5.45 -20.69
C THR A 163 0.55 -6.88 -20.22
N LEU A 164 1.79 -7.17 -19.83
CA LEU A 164 2.18 -8.48 -19.29
C LEU A 164 1.37 -8.81 -18.03
N MET A 165 1.16 -7.84 -17.14
CA MET A 165 0.33 -7.99 -15.96
C MET A 165 -1.14 -8.23 -16.29
N ALA A 166 -1.70 -7.49 -17.26
CA ALA A 166 -3.08 -7.70 -17.72
C ALA A 166 -3.28 -9.08 -18.35
N VAL A 167 -2.30 -9.56 -19.12
CA VAL A 167 -2.30 -10.93 -19.69
C VAL A 167 -2.22 -11.97 -18.57
N ALA A 168 -1.30 -11.82 -17.62
CA ALA A 168 -1.17 -12.74 -16.49
C ALA A 168 -2.46 -12.77 -15.63
N ALA A 169 -3.04 -11.60 -15.34
CA ALA A 169 -4.31 -11.48 -14.61
C ALA A 169 -5.49 -12.11 -15.38
N THR A 170 -5.45 -12.06 -16.72
CA THR A 170 -6.47 -12.69 -17.58
C THR A 170 -6.36 -14.21 -17.56
N ILE A 171 -5.15 -14.77 -17.65
CA ILE A 171 -4.91 -16.23 -17.62
C ILE A 171 -5.30 -16.81 -16.25
N GLY A 172 -5.09 -16.04 -15.17
CA GLY A 172 -5.65 -16.32 -13.85
C GLY A 172 -4.61 -16.60 -12.76
N LEU A 173 -5.12 -16.94 -11.57
CA LEU A 173 -4.39 -16.99 -10.30
C LEU A 173 -3.22 -17.98 -10.27
N SER A 174 -3.19 -19.00 -11.14
CA SER A 174 -2.10 -19.98 -11.18
C SER A 174 -0.76 -19.36 -11.56
N VAL A 175 -0.74 -18.43 -12.52
CA VAL A 175 0.45 -17.66 -12.91
C VAL A 175 0.81 -16.65 -11.82
N GLY A 176 -0.19 -15.95 -11.28
CA GLY A 176 0.00 -14.97 -10.20
C GLY A 176 0.65 -15.59 -8.97
N LYS A 177 0.27 -16.80 -8.57
CA LYS A 177 0.86 -17.51 -7.43
C LYS A 177 2.38 -17.67 -7.55
N TRP A 178 2.87 -18.06 -8.73
CA TRP A 178 4.30 -18.24 -8.94
C TRP A 178 5.04 -16.90 -8.92
N VAL A 179 4.49 -15.86 -9.56
CA VAL A 179 5.04 -14.50 -9.54
C VAL A 179 5.16 -13.97 -8.11
N HIS A 180 4.12 -14.13 -7.30
CA HIS A 180 4.10 -13.65 -5.91
C HIS A 180 5.07 -14.41 -5.01
N ASN A 181 5.14 -15.74 -5.13
CA ASN A 181 6.06 -16.57 -4.35
C ASN A 181 7.51 -16.23 -4.68
N THR A 182 7.86 -16.12 -5.96
CA THR A 182 9.20 -15.73 -6.40
C THR A 182 9.55 -14.33 -5.92
N GLY A 183 8.62 -13.37 -6.00
CA GLY A 183 8.79 -12.02 -5.47
C GLY A 183 9.09 -12.01 -3.96
N GLY A 184 8.38 -12.82 -3.18
CA GLY A 184 8.63 -12.94 -1.74
C GLY A 184 10.01 -13.52 -1.41
N VAL A 185 10.46 -14.52 -2.16
CA VAL A 185 11.82 -15.08 -2.01
C VAL A 185 12.88 -14.03 -2.36
N PHE A 186 12.70 -13.31 -3.46
CA PHE A 186 13.62 -12.24 -3.85
C PHE A 186 13.68 -11.13 -2.79
N MET A 187 12.54 -10.77 -2.20
CA MET A 187 12.50 -9.79 -1.12
C MET A 187 13.34 -10.22 0.08
N LEU A 188 13.22 -11.47 0.53
CA LEU A 188 14.04 -11.99 1.63
C LEU A 188 15.54 -12.00 1.29
N ILE A 189 15.89 -12.43 0.08
CA ILE A 189 17.29 -12.46 -0.38
C ILE A 189 17.88 -11.05 -0.42
N ILE A 190 17.19 -10.11 -1.07
CA ILE A 190 17.66 -8.72 -1.21
C ILE A 190 17.78 -8.05 0.14
N PHE A 191 16.83 -8.27 1.05
CA PHE A 191 16.92 -7.74 2.40
C PHE A 191 18.13 -8.29 3.17
N GLY A 192 18.37 -9.61 3.07
CA GLY A 192 19.54 -10.24 3.68
C GLY A 192 20.85 -9.67 3.12
N VAL A 193 20.93 -9.51 1.80
CA VAL A 193 22.09 -8.88 1.14
C VAL A 193 22.30 -7.44 1.63
N LEU A 194 21.23 -6.64 1.73
CA LEU A 194 21.32 -5.26 2.21
C LEU A 194 21.82 -5.16 3.65
N ILE A 195 21.39 -6.04 4.55
CA ILE A 195 21.89 -6.07 5.93
C ILE A 195 23.36 -6.50 5.96
N LEU A 196 23.76 -7.49 5.16
CA LEU A 196 25.12 -8.05 5.18
C LEU A 196 26.16 -7.13 4.52
N LEU A 197 25.73 -6.28 3.58
CA LEU A 197 26.62 -5.48 2.73
C LEU A 197 27.58 -4.57 3.53
N PRO A 198 27.16 -3.77 4.53
CA PRO A 198 28.08 -2.95 5.32
C PRO A 198 29.12 -3.78 6.08
N PHE A 199 28.74 -4.96 6.59
CA PHE A 199 29.67 -5.85 7.31
C PHE A 199 30.74 -6.42 6.38
N LEU A 200 30.36 -6.76 5.14
CA LEU A 200 31.32 -7.12 4.10
C LEU A 200 32.24 -5.94 3.75
N GLY A 201 31.68 -4.73 3.68
CA GLY A 201 32.43 -3.49 3.47
C GLY A 201 33.48 -3.25 4.56
N LEU A 202 33.13 -3.47 5.83
CA LEU A 202 34.07 -3.39 6.96
C LEU A 202 35.16 -4.47 6.86
N ALA A 203 34.77 -5.73 6.63
CA ALA A 203 35.71 -6.86 6.56
C ALA A 203 36.72 -6.74 5.42
N THR A 204 36.36 -6.01 4.36
CA THR A 204 37.20 -5.82 3.16
C THR A 204 37.89 -4.46 3.12
N GLY A 205 37.68 -3.61 4.13
CA GLY A 205 38.29 -2.28 4.22
C GLY A 205 37.68 -1.19 3.32
N HIS A 206 36.61 -1.51 2.57
CA HIS A 206 35.91 -0.55 1.70
C HIS A 206 35.01 0.41 2.49
N LEU A 207 34.60 0.02 3.70
CA LEU A 207 33.89 0.86 4.64
C LEU A 207 34.76 1.04 5.88
N ARG A 208 34.98 2.28 6.32
CA ARG A 208 35.82 2.58 7.50
C ARG A 208 35.07 2.36 8.82
N GLU A 209 33.83 2.82 8.87
CA GLU A 209 32.98 2.72 10.06
C GLU A 209 31.53 2.43 9.65
N PHE A 210 30.82 1.70 10.51
CA PHE A 210 29.39 1.44 10.35
C PHE A 210 28.73 1.45 11.73
N HIS A 211 27.90 2.46 11.96
CA HIS A 211 27.20 2.66 13.24
C HIS A 211 25.69 2.68 13.00
N PRO A 212 25.05 1.51 12.81
CA PRO A 212 23.65 1.44 12.39
C PRO A 212 22.64 1.96 13.42
N PHE A 213 23.08 2.10 14.67
CA PHE A 213 22.27 2.61 15.77
C PHE A 213 22.75 3.98 16.27
N ARG A 214 23.63 4.67 15.52
CA ARG A 214 24.00 6.05 15.84
C ARG A 214 22.74 6.91 15.73
N THR A 215 22.42 7.60 16.81
CA THR A 215 21.23 8.45 16.89
C THR A 215 21.66 9.91 16.95
N SER A 216 20.92 10.75 16.24
CA SER A 216 20.88 12.19 16.46
C SER A 216 19.44 12.61 16.65
N LEU A 217 19.20 13.59 17.53
CA LEU A 217 17.87 14.18 17.63
C LEU A 217 17.56 14.92 16.32
N PRO A 218 16.41 14.65 15.67
CA PRO A 218 16.02 15.39 14.49
C PRO A 218 15.65 16.83 14.88
N ASP A 219 16.08 17.80 14.08
CA ASP A 219 15.57 19.16 14.19
C ASP A 219 14.07 19.18 13.92
N PHE A 220 13.33 20.03 14.64
CA PHE A 220 11.88 20.19 14.46
C PHE A 220 11.60 21.05 13.23
N SER A 221 11.76 20.45 12.05
CA SER A 221 11.53 21.09 10.75
C SER A 221 10.33 20.47 10.02
N LEU A 222 9.70 21.25 9.14
CA LEU A 222 8.60 20.76 8.30
C LEU A 222 9.03 19.57 7.43
N TYR A 223 10.30 19.54 7.01
CA TYR A 223 10.90 18.42 6.28
C TYR A 223 10.94 17.15 7.13
N ASN A 224 11.49 17.21 8.35
CA ASN A 224 11.58 16.04 9.23
C ASN A 224 10.20 15.52 9.65
N LEU A 225 9.23 16.43 9.88
CA LEU A 225 7.84 16.07 10.16
C LEU A 225 7.16 15.40 8.95
N ASN A 226 7.46 15.85 7.72
CA ASN A 226 6.96 15.24 6.49
C ASN A 226 7.47 13.81 6.36
N ILE A 227 8.79 13.61 6.54
CA ILE A 227 9.38 12.28 6.55
C ILE A 227 8.80 11.43 7.68
N LEU A 228 8.61 11.96 8.90
CA LEU A 228 7.97 11.22 10.00
C LEU A 228 6.57 10.72 9.62
N GLY A 229 5.74 11.56 9.01
CA GLY A 229 4.43 11.14 8.51
C GLY A 229 4.54 10.03 7.46
N LYS A 230 5.50 10.13 6.55
CA LYS A 230 5.82 9.11 5.52
C LYS A 230 6.31 7.79 6.12
N LEU A 231 7.18 7.81 7.14
CA LEU A 231 7.63 6.60 7.82
C LEU A 231 6.53 5.98 8.68
N GLY A 232 5.74 6.80 9.36
CA GLY A 232 4.58 6.38 10.13
C GLY A 232 3.53 5.74 9.24
N PHE A 233 2.76 6.56 8.55
CA PHE A 233 1.64 6.06 7.76
C PHE A 233 2.09 5.29 6.50
N GLY A 234 3.00 5.88 5.71
CA GLY A 234 3.36 5.33 4.41
C GLY A 234 4.11 4.00 4.52
N ALA A 235 5.12 3.92 5.38
CA ALA A 235 5.96 2.74 5.49
C ALA A 235 5.41 1.64 6.40
N LEU A 236 4.70 2.02 7.47
CA LEU A 236 4.18 1.06 8.45
C LEU A 236 2.69 0.75 8.27
N GLY A 237 2.05 1.32 7.23
CA GLY A 237 0.78 0.86 6.72
C GLY A 237 0.86 -0.56 6.13
N GLY A 238 -0.28 -1.22 5.99
CA GLY A 238 -0.42 -2.57 5.42
C GLY A 238 -0.74 -3.66 6.45
N PHE A 239 -0.79 -3.36 7.74
CA PHE A 239 -1.13 -4.35 8.77
C PHE A 239 -2.58 -4.87 8.68
N GLU A 240 -3.50 -4.12 8.06
CA GLU A 240 -4.90 -4.56 7.86
C GLU A 240 -5.03 -5.80 6.97
N TYR A 241 -4.05 -6.08 6.11
CA TYR A 241 -4.05 -7.30 5.30
C TYR A 241 -3.96 -8.57 6.16
N VAL A 242 -3.39 -8.47 7.36
CA VAL A 242 -3.35 -9.55 8.35
C VAL A 242 -4.76 -9.84 8.88
N ALA A 243 -5.64 -8.84 8.95
CA ALA A 243 -7.02 -9.04 9.39
C ALA A 243 -7.81 -9.87 8.38
N ILE A 244 -7.53 -9.74 7.09
CA ILE A 244 -8.14 -10.58 6.05
C ILE A 244 -7.77 -12.06 6.27
N LEU A 245 -6.50 -12.33 6.58
CA LEU A 245 -5.98 -13.67 6.86
C LEU A 245 -6.39 -14.23 8.23
N ALA A 246 -6.98 -13.41 9.09
CA ALA A 246 -7.41 -13.84 10.40
C ALA A 246 -8.54 -14.89 10.33
N GLY A 247 -9.37 -14.88 9.28
CA GLY A 247 -10.41 -15.89 9.05
C GLY A 247 -9.86 -17.31 8.85
N GLU A 248 -8.64 -17.41 8.29
CA GLU A 248 -7.93 -18.67 8.03
C GLU A 248 -6.98 -19.07 9.18
N THR A 249 -7.05 -18.38 10.32
CA THR A 249 -6.17 -18.59 11.47
C THR A 249 -6.82 -19.48 12.54
N ARG A 250 -6.03 -20.40 13.14
CA ARG A 250 -6.54 -21.33 14.17
C ARG A 250 -7.11 -20.64 15.41
N VAL A 251 -6.43 -19.60 15.90
CA VAL A 251 -6.84 -18.79 17.06
C VAL A 251 -6.67 -17.31 16.72
N PRO A 252 -7.60 -16.71 15.95
CA PRO A 252 -7.39 -15.43 15.26
C PRO A 252 -6.90 -14.30 16.17
N ALA A 253 -7.65 -13.98 17.23
CA ALA A 253 -7.36 -12.85 18.11
C ALA A 253 -6.02 -12.96 18.85
N ARG A 254 -5.74 -14.13 19.46
CA ARG A 254 -4.49 -14.35 20.21
C ARG A 254 -3.29 -14.47 19.27
N ALA A 255 -3.47 -15.09 18.11
CA ALA A 255 -2.39 -15.27 17.15
C ALA A 255 -1.98 -13.95 16.49
N VAL A 256 -2.94 -13.10 16.09
CA VAL A 256 -2.67 -11.76 15.55
C VAL A 256 -1.98 -10.88 16.59
N ARG A 257 -2.42 -10.91 17.86
CA ARG A 257 -1.73 -10.15 18.92
C ARG A 257 -0.28 -10.61 19.13
N ARG A 258 -0.06 -11.93 19.20
CA ARG A 258 1.29 -12.49 19.39
C ARG A 258 2.20 -12.26 18.19
N SER A 259 1.64 -12.28 16.97
CA SER A 259 2.43 -12.05 15.77
C SER A 259 2.92 -10.61 15.70
N VAL A 260 2.14 -9.62 16.14
CA VAL A 260 2.60 -8.22 16.27
C VAL A 260 3.78 -8.09 17.24
N LEU A 261 3.76 -8.79 18.37
CA LEU A 261 4.88 -8.75 19.34
C LEU A 261 6.20 -9.28 18.77
N ILE A 262 6.13 -10.15 17.75
CA ILE A 262 7.29 -10.70 17.05
C ILE A 262 7.66 -9.82 15.86
N ALA A 263 6.67 -9.41 15.07
CA ALA A 263 6.86 -8.68 13.83
C ALA A 263 7.28 -7.22 14.07
N ALA A 264 6.72 -6.53 15.07
CA ALA A 264 7.05 -5.13 15.34
C ALA A 264 8.56 -4.89 15.57
N PRO A 265 9.25 -5.60 16.50
CA PRO A 265 10.69 -5.42 16.68
C PRO A 265 11.48 -5.88 15.45
N ALA A 266 11.06 -6.95 14.77
CA ALA A 266 11.73 -7.40 13.55
C ALA A 266 11.68 -6.34 12.44
N ILE A 267 10.50 -5.76 12.18
CA ILE A 267 10.29 -4.70 11.19
C ILE A 267 11.11 -3.45 11.57
N ALA A 268 11.13 -3.08 12.84
CA ALA A 268 11.91 -1.92 13.33
C ALA A 268 13.41 -2.12 13.07
N ILE A 269 13.95 -3.29 13.45
CA ILE A 269 15.35 -3.64 13.22
C ILE A 269 15.65 -3.65 11.72
N MET A 270 14.78 -4.26 10.92
CA MET A 270 14.95 -4.34 9.48
C MET A 270 15.00 -2.95 8.84
N PHE A 271 14.05 -2.07 9.14
CA PHE A 271 14.07 -0.71 8.60
C PHE A 271 15.26 0.11 9.10
N ILE A 272 15.65 0.01 10.37
CA ILE A 272 16.82 0.69 10.92
C ILE A 272 18.09 0.21 10.20
N LEU A 273 18.32 -1.10 10.12
CA LEU A 273 19.51 -1.67 9.48
C LEU A 273 19.55 -1.36 7.97
N GLY A 274 18.42 -1.51 7.27
CA GLY A 274 18.33 -1.19 5.85
C GLY A 274 18.61 0.29 5.57
N THR A 275 18.05 1.19 6.38
CA THR A 275 18.32 2.63 6.29
C THR A 275 19.77 2.96 6.63
N ALA A 276 20.34 2.31 7.64
CA ALA A 276 21.75 2.48 7.99
C ALA A 276 22.66 2.05 6.84
N THR A 277 22.36 0.94 6.15
CA THR A 277 23.07 0.54 4.93
C THR A 277 22.98 1.64 3.87
N MET A 278 21.80 2.22 3.64
CA MET A 278 21.63 3.31 2.70
C MET A 278 22.54 4.50 3.04
N VAL A 279 22.49 4.97 4.28
CA VAL A 279 23.28 6.12 4.77
C VAL A 279 24.78 5.84 4.76
N ALA A 280 25.20 4.57 4.92
CA ALA A 280 26.61 4.19 4.89
C ALA A 280 27.24 4.28 3.49
N TYR A 281 26.44 4.10 2.42
CA TYR A 281 26.94 4.05 1.05
C TYR A 281 26.54 5.24 0.18
N VAL A 282 25.46 5.95 0.53
CA VAL A 282 24.90 7.03 -0.29
C VAL A 282 24.69 8.27 0.57
N PRO A 283 25.28 9.43 0.21
CA PRO A 283 25.03 10.69 0.90
C PRO A 283 23.54 11.05 0.90
N ALA A 284 23.02 11.56 2.01
CA ALA A 284 21.59 11.84 2.19
C ALA A 284 20.97 12.73 1.09
N GLY A 285 21.74 13.68 0.54
CA GLY A 285 21.30 14.59 -0.53
C GLY A 285 21.34 14.00 -1.94
N GLU A 286 21.92 12.81 -2.12
CA GLU A 286 22.09 12.12 -3.40
C GLU A 286 21.23 10.85 -3.50
N ILE A 287 20.41 10.57 -2.49
CA ILE A 287 19.53 9.40 -2.48
C ILE A 287 18.48 9.53 -3.59
N ASP A 288 18.49 8.54 -4.48
CA ASP A 288 17.48 8.36 -5.51
C ASP A 288 16.25 7.71 -4.88
N LEU A 289 15.16 8.49 -4.77
CA LEU A 289 13.92 8.01 -4.19
C LEU A 289 13.14 7.06 -5.11
N ILE A 290 13.42 7.04 -6.42
CA ILE A 290 12.78 6.11 -7.36
C ILE A 290 13.41 4.72 -7.21
N GLY A 291 14.75 4.66 -7.11
CA GLY A 291 15.51 3.42 -7.06
C GLY A 291 16.55 3.35 -5.94
N PRO A 292 16.17 3.47 -4.65
CA PRO A 292 17.16 3.46 -3.56
C PRO A 292 17.86 2.11 -3.41
N MET A 293 17.15 1.00 -3.65
CA MET A 293 17.72 -0.34 -3.62
C MET A 293 18.80 -0.56 -4.68
N PRO A 294 18.51 -0.39 -5.99
CA PRO A 294 19.54 -0.61 -6.99
C PRO A 294 20.69 0.38 -6.86
N GLN A 295 20.43 1.60 -6.34
CA GLN A 295 21.48 2.57 -6.01
C GLN A 295 22.44 2.03 -4.93
N VAL A 296 21.92 1.59 -3.77
CA VAL A 296 22.77 1.10 -2.68
C VAL A 296 23.48 -0.20 -3.02
N LEU A 297 22.83 -1.09 -3.78
CA LEU A 297 23.46 -2.31 -4.29
C LEU A 297 24.62 -1.95 -5.23
N ARG A 298 24.42 -1.00 -6.15
CA ARG A 298 25.47 -0.57 -7.07
C ARG A 298 26.62 0.12 -6.34
N ALA A 299 26.32 1.01 -5.39
CA ALA A 299 27.30 1.74 -4.61
C ALA A 299 28.13 0.79 -3.72
N GLY A 300 27.48 -0.10 -2.97
CA GLY A 300 28.18 -0.94 -2.01
C GLY A 300 28.93 -2.11 -2.62
N PHE A 301 28.50 -2.62 -3.78
CA PHE A 301 29.22 -3.69 -4.46
C PHE A 301 30.20 -3.23 -5.54
N GLY A 302 30.13 -1.97 -5.97
CA GLY A 302 31.02 -1.38 -6.97
C GLY A 302 32.51 -1.65 -6.74
N PRO A 303 33.03 -1.54 -5.49
CA PRO A 303 34.46 -1.79 -5.22
C PRO A 303 34.95 -3.22 -5.47
N PHE A 304 34.07 -4.23 -5.55
CA PHE A 304 34.49 -5.64 -5.63
C PHE A 304 34.85 -6.13 -7.03
N GLY A 305 34.68 -5.34 -8.10
CA GLY A 305 35.11 -5.63 -9.48
C GLY A 305 34.42 -6.83 -10.16
N ILE A 306 34.52 -8.02 -9.58
CA ILE A 306 33.87 -9.29 -9.93
C ILE A 306 32.34 -9.20 -9.74
N ALA A 307 31.88 -8.20 -8.98
CA ALA A 307 30.47 -8.00 -8.67
C ALA A 307 29.66 -7.33 -9.79
N GLY A 308 30.25 -6.90 -10.91
CA GLY A 308 29.51 -6.24 -12.00
C GLY A 308 28.26 -7.03 -12.45
N PRO A 309 28.42 -8.29 -12.94
CA PRO A 309 27.30 -9.14 -13.32
C PRO A 309 26.40 -9.53 -12.13
N LEU A 310 26.98 -9.81 -10.96
CA LEU A 310 26.21 -10.20 -9.77
C LEU A 310 25.31 -9.06 -9.26
N VAL A 311 25.80 -7.82 -9.32
CA VAL A 311 25.05 -6.60 -8.99
C VAL A 311 23.96 -6.36 -10.01
N THR A 312 24.25 -6.52 -11.31
CA THR A 312 23.22 -6.46 -12.35
C THR A 312 22.12 -7.49 -12.07
N ILE A 313 22.47 -8.73 -11.74
CA ILE A 313 21.50 -9.78 -11.38
C ILE A 313 20.71 -9.37 -10.13
N ALA A 314 21.37 -8.92 -9.06
CA ALA A 314 20.69 -8.48 -7.84
C ALA A 314 19.71 -7.32 -8.11
N ILE A 315 20.12 -6.34 -8.93
CA ILE A 315 19.26 -5.22 -9.33
C ILE A 315 18.08 -5.71 -10.15
N LEU A 316 18.28 -6.61 -11.11
CA LEU A 316 17.18 -7.20 -11.89
C LEU A 316 16.24 -8.04 -11.01
N MET A 317 16.76 -8.71 -9.96
CA MET A 317 15.94 -9.36 -8.94
C MET A 317 15.11 -8.35 -8.16
N THR A 318 15.64 -7.16 -7.84
CA THR A 318 14.83 -6.09 -7.23
C THR A 318 13.72 -5.61 -8.16
N LEU A 319 13.98 -5.51 -9.47
CA LEU A 319 12.96 -5.14 -10.45
C LEU A 319 11.86 -6.22 -10.54
N ALA A 320 12.25 -7.49 -10.64
CA ALA A 320 11.32 -8.62 -10.67
C ALA A 320 10.47 -8.68 -9.39
N MET A 321 11.09 -8.46 -8.23
CA MET A 321 10.39 -8.33 -6.94
C MET A 321 9.38 -7.18 -6.94
N ARG A 322 9.73 -6.01 -7.50
CA ARG A 322 8.79 -4.88 -7.61
C ARG A 322 7.62 -5.19 -8.53
N VAL A 323 7.85 -5.80 -9.69
CA VAL A 323 6.78 -6.25 -10.58
C VAL A 323 5.84 -7.23 -9.86
N ALA A 324 6.40 -8.16 -9.08
CA ALA A 324 5.60 -9.09 -8.28
C ALA A 324 4.72 -8.37 -7.23
N GLN A 325 5.28 -7.40 -6.50
CA GLN A 325 4.52 -6.60 -5.51
C GLN A 325 3.37 -5.82 -6.15
N VAL A 326 3.63 -5.15 -7.29
CA VAL A 326 2.57 -4.40 -8.00
C VAL A 326 1.52 -5.35 -8.57
N SER A 327 1.91 -6.53 -9.06
CA SER A 327 1.00 -7.57 -9.58
C SER A 327 -0.02 -8.05 -8.54
N VAL A 328 0.37 -8.21 -7.28
CA VAL A 328 -0.54 -8.58 -6.18
C VAL A 328 -1.66 -7.54 -6.06
N SER A 329 -1.27 -6.27 -5.96
CA SER A 329 -2.19 -5.15 -5.76
C SER A 329 -3.09 -4.96 -6.97
N PHE A 330 -2.52 -5.00 -8.18
CA PHE A 330 -3.24 -4.92 -9.45
C PHE A 330 -4.33 -5.98 -9.54
N THR A 331 -3.98 -7.25 -9.27
CA THR A 331 -4.94 -8.37 -9.32
C THR A 331 -6.09 -8.17 -8.33
N ALA A 332 -5.80 -7.67 -7.12
CA ALA A 332 -6.80 -7.44 -6.09
C ALA A 332 -7.89 -6.42 -6.53
N VAL A 333 -7.51 -5.35 -7.24
CA VAL A 333 -8.45 -4.28 -7.61
C VAL A 333 -9.18 -4.49 -8.94
N THR A 334 -8.71 -5.43 -9.78
CA THR A 334 -9.37 -5.74 -11.07
C THR A 334 -10.80 -6.26 -10.92
N ARG A 335 -11.19 -6.74 -9.73
CA ARG A 335 -12.54 -7.21 -9.44
C ARG A 335 -13.51 -6.09 -9.07
N LEU A 336 -13.02 -4.92 -8.63
CA LEU A 336 -13.88 -3.83 -8.18
C LEU A 336 -14.76 -3.24 -9.30
N PRO A 337 -14.24 -2.97 -10.52
CA PRO A 337 -15.09 -2.51 -11.63
C PRO A 337 -16.12 -3.57 -12.07
N MET A 338 -15.79 -4.85 -11.94
CA MET A 338 -16.73 -5.94 -12.25
C MET A 338 -17.92 -5.93 -11.29
N VAL A 339 -17.66 -5.81 -9.98
CA VAL A 339 -18.72 -5.71 -8.96
C VAL A 339 -19.57 -4.46 -9.19
N ALA A 340 -18.94 -3.33 -9.54
CA ALA A 340 -19.66 -2.12 -9.91
C ALA A 340 -20.55 -2.33 -11.17
N GLY A 341 -20.16 -3.21 -12.09
CA GLY A 341 -21.00 -3.64 -13.21
C GLY A 341 -22.23 -4.44 -12.79
N TRP A 342 -22.15 -5.27 -11.74
CA TRP A 342 -23.32 -6.00 -11.20
C TRP A 342 -24.36 -5.04 -10.61
N ASP A 343 -23.89 -3.98 -9.95
CA ASP A 343 -24.73 -2.94 -9.36
C ASP A 343 -25.19 -1.87 -10.39
N ARG A 344 -25.02 -2.12 -11.70
CA ARG A 344 -25.36 -1.21 -12.82
C ARG A 344 -24.72 0.19 -12.73
N LEU A 345 -23.60 0.30 -12.00
CA LEU A 345 -22.78 1.51 -11.93
C LEU A 345 -21.95 1.69 -13.20
N LEU A 346 -21.44 0.58 -13.72
CA LEU A 346 -20.72 0.51 -14.99
C LEU A 346 -21.52 -0.28 -16.02
N PRO A 347 -21.22 -0.13 -17.33
CA PRO A 347 -21.86 -0.92 -18.39
C PRO A 347 -21.80 -2.42 -18.12
N ALA A 348 -22.83 -3.17 -18.51
CA ALA A 348 -22.93 -4.62 -18.28
C ALA A 348 -21.75 -5.43 -18.87
N ALA A 349 -20.99 -4.84 -19.79
CA ALA A 349 -19.74 -5.42 -20.30
C ALA A 349 -18.71 -5.69 -19.19
N PHE A 350 -18.65 -4.89 -18.12
CA PHE A 350 -17.70 -5.07 -17.01
C PHE A 350 -18.02 -6.29 -16.14
N SER A 351 -19.27 -6.75 -16.16
CA SER A 351 -19.74 -7.94 -15.47
C SER A 351 -19.46 -9.24 -16.22
N ARG A 352 -19.03 -9.16 -17.49
CA ARG A 352 -18.75 -10.34 -18.33
C ARG A 352 -17.40 -10.95 -17.98
N LEU A 353 -17.41 -12.26 -17.73
CA LEU A 353 -16.20 -13.05 -17.47
C LEU A 353 -15.67 -13.69 -18.77
N HIS A 354 -14.36 -13.88 -18.84
CA HIS A 354 -13.71 -14.60 -19.94
C HIS A 354 -14.23 -16.05 -20.00
N PRO A 355 -14.64 -16.56 -21.18
CA PRO A 355 -15.24 -17.90 -21.30
C PRO A 355 -14.37 -19.04 -20.74
N ARG A 356 -13.07 -19.01 -21.05
CA ARG A 356 -12.09 -20.02 -20.60
C ARG A 356 -11.58 -19.81 -19.16
N TYR A 357 -11.06 -18.62 -18.85
CA TYR A 357 -10.38 -18.34 -17.58
C TYR A 357 -11.27 -17.80 -16.46
N ARG A 358 -12.53 -17.45 -16.76
CA ARG A 358 -13.51 -16.87 -15.84
C ARG A 358 -13.02 -15.62 -15.10
N THR A 359 -12.20 -14.81 -15.77
CA THR A 359 -11.63 -13.54 -15.27
C THR A 359 -12.34 -12.32 -15.91
N PRO A 360 -12.45 -11.18 -15.21
CA PRO A 360 -13.15 -9.99 -15.73
C PRO A 360 -12.24 -9.14 -16.62
N VAL A 361 -12.04 -9.54 -17.87
CA VAL A 361 -11.08 -8.91 -18.81
C VAL A 361 -11.32 -7.42 -18.98
N ASN A 362 -12.56 -6.97 -19.13
CA ASN A 362 -12.87 -5.55 -19.32
C ASN A 362 -12.44 -4.71 -18.11
N SER A 363 -12.60 -5.26 -16.90
CA SER A 363 -12.15 -4.62 -15.66
C SER A 363 -10.62 -4.60 -15.55
N ILE A 364 -9.97 -5.69 -15.97
CA ILE A 364 -8.50 -5.78 -16.03
C ILE A 364 -7.94 -4.71 -16.99
N VAL A 365 -8.51 -4.61 -18.20
CA VAL A 365 -8.11 -3.63 -19.21
C VAL A 365 -8.34 -2.21 -18.70
N LEU A 366 -9.47 -1.92 -18.06
CA LEU A 366 -9.74 -0.60 -17.48
C LEU A 366 -8.69 -0.20 -16.44
N VAL A 367 -8.32 -1.10 -15.53
CA VAL A 367 -7.28 -0.82 -14.52
C VAL A 367 -5.92 -0.61 -15.19
N ALA A 368 -5.54 -1.46 -16.16
CA ALA A 368 -4.28 -1.33 -16.89
C ALA A 368 -4.19 -0.01 -17.67
N VAL A 369 -5.25 0.35 -18.41
CA VAL A 369 -5.34 1.61 -19.16
C VAL A 369 -5.30 2.80 -18.21
N SER A 370 -6.04 2.75 -17.09
CA SER A 370 -6.04 3.84 -16.10
C SER A 370 -4.65 4.05 -15.51
N ALA A 371 -3.96 2.98 -15.11
CA ALA A 371 -2.60 3.05 -14.59
C ALA A 371 -1.61 3.58 -15.65
N PHE A 372 -1.75 3.16 -16.91
CA PHE A 372 -0.93 3.67 -18.00
C PHE A 372 -1.17 5.16 -18.27
N THR A 373 -2.43 5.60 -18.31
CA THR A 373 -2.79 7.01 -18.48
C THR A 373 -2.25 7.85 -17.34
N VAL A 374 -2.39 7.40 -16.09
CA VAL A 374 -1.83 8.09 -14.92
C VAL A 374 -0.30 8.19 -15.03
N SER A 375 0.38 7.13 -15.48
CA SER A 375 1.82 7.16 -15.74
C SER A 375 2.19 8.23 -16.76
N LEU A 376 1.52 8.29 -17.92
CA LEU A 376 1.79 9.31 -18.95
C LEU A 376 1.53 10.74 -18.45
N VAL A 377 0.40 10.96 -17.79
CA VAL A 377 0.02 12.28 -17.26
C VAL A 377 1.03 12.75 -16.20
N SER A 378 1.57 11.83 -15.40
CA SER A 378 2.57 12.17 -14.38
C SER A 378 3.87 12.75 -14.95
N LEU A 379 4.17 12.48 -16.24
CA LEU A 379 5.39 12.95 -16.91
C LEU A 379 5.25 14.37 -17.49
N ILE A 380 4.04 14.92 -17.51
CA ILE A 380 3.76 16.18 -18.20
C ILE A 380 4.34 17.36 -17.40
N GLY A 381 5.32 18.04 -18.00
CA GLY A 381 5.87 19.29 -17.48
C GLY A 381 6.62 19.15 -16.16
N VAL A 382 7.17 17.96 -15.86
CA VAL A 382 7.97 17.68 -14.65
C VAL A 382 9.11 16.72 -14.95
N GLY A 383 10.15 16.75 -14.11
CA GLY A 383 11.21 15.74 -14.13
C GLY A 383 10.73 14.40 -13.55
N GLN A 384 11.45 13.31 -13.84
CA GLN A 384 11.05 11.95 -13.46
C GLN A 384 11.00 11.74 -11.93
N ALA A 385 11.89 12.38 -11.17
CA ALA A 385 11.87 12.36 -9.71
C ALA A 385 10.64 13.10 -9.14
N GLU A 386 10.26 14.22 -9.75
CA GLU A 386 9.03 14.96 -9.41
C GLU A 386 7.79 14.14 -9.78
N ALA A 387 7.75 13.53 -10.96
CA ALA A 387 6.68 12.62 -11.37
C ALA A 387 6.49 11.48 -10.38
N PHE A 388 7.59 10.82 -9.98
CA PHE A 388 7.55 9.76 -8.97
C PHE A 388 6.98 10.26 -7.65
N GLN A 389 7.43 11.42 -7.14
CA GLN A 389 6.89 11.96 -5.90
C GLN A 389 5.43 12.38 -6.00
N LEU A 390 4.99 12.91 -7.15
CA LEU A 390 3.58 13.25 -7.37
C LEU A 390 2.71 11.99 -7.27
N LEU A 391 3.10 10.91 -7.94
CA LEU A 391 2.41 9.62 -7.88
C LEU A 391 2.45 9.05 -6.45
N PHE A 392 3.63 8.99 -5.86
CA PHE A 392 3.85 8.42 -4.53
C PHE A 392 3.04 9.12 -3.44
N ASN A 393 3.02 10.46 -3.47
CA ASN A 393 2.28 11.28 -2.50
C ASN A 393 0.76 11.24 -2.76
N ALA A 394 0.32 11.32 -4.02
CA ALA A 394 -1.11 11.25 -4.35
C ALA A 394 -1.69 9.86 -4.02
N GLY A 395 -0.99 8.79 -4.43
CA GLY A 395 -1.36 7.41 -4.15
C GLY A 395 -1.43 7.14 -2.66
N GLY A 396 -0.37 7.48 -1.92
CA GLY A 396 -0.39 7.32 -0.47
C GLY A 396 -1.42 8.20 0.21
N THR A 397 -1.80 9.37 -0.34
CA THR A 397 -2.89 10.18 0.22
C THR A 397 -4.25 9.52 0.03
N PHE A 398 -4.52 8.92 -1.14
CA PHE A 398 -5.72 8.10 -1.31
C PHE A 398 -5.77 6.96 -0.29
N TYR A 399 -4.64 6.29 -0.07
CA TYR A 399 -4.58 5.25 0.96
C TYR A 399 -4.77 5.81 2.38
N ALA A 400 -4.20 6.97 2.68
CA ALA A 400 -4.34 7.65 3.97
C ALA A 400 -5.80 8.01 4.29
N LEU A 401 -6.58 8.44 3.28
CA LEU A 401 -8.01 8.72 3.45
C LEU A 401 -8.78 7.46 3.91
N THR A 402 -8.36 6.27 3.49
CA THR A 402 -8.97 5.00 3.92
C THR A 402 -8.68 4.70 5.39
N TYR A 403 -7.47 4.99 5.84
CA TYR A 403 -7.06 4.81 7.25
C TYR A 403 -7.66 5.85 8.17
N MET A 404 -7.87 7.07 7.67
CA MET A 404 -8.56 8.11 8.43
C MET A 404 -9.95 7.61 8.85
N VAL A 405 -10.65 6.90 7.96
CA VAL A 405 -11.90 6.21 8.29
C VAL A 405 -11.67 5.09 9.30
N MET A 406 -10.68 4.22 9.10
CA MET A 406 -10.36 3.13 10.03
C MET A 406 -10.15 3.63 11.47
N PHE A 407 -9.34 4.67 11.66
CA PHE A 407 -9.09 5.27 12.96
C PHE A 407 -10.29 6.04 13.51
N ALA A 408 -11.18 6.55 12.66
CA ALA A 408 -12.41 7.19 13.11
C ALA A 408 -13.45 6.19 13.64
N ILE A 409 -13.40 4.91 13.25
CA ILE A 409 -14.40 3.90 13.68
C ILE A 409 -14.45 3.74 15.21
N PRO A 410 -13.33 3.48 15.94
CA PRO A 410 -13.38 3.39 17.40
C PRO A 410 -13.66 4.71 18.12
N LEU A 411 -13.49 5.85 17.44
CA LEU A 411 -13.71 7.17 18.01
C LEU A 411 -15.18 7.58 17.93
N VAL A 412 -15.81 7.39 16.76
CA VAL A 412 -17.14 7.93 16.47
C VAL A 412 -18.08 6.95 15.77
N GLY A 413 -17.58 5.90 15.13
CA GLY A 413 -18.38 4.97 14.33
C GLY A 413 -19.13 3.90 15.13
N LEU A 414 -18.59 3.47 16.27
CA LEU A 414 -19.16 2.37 17.08
C LEU A 414 -20.14 2.83 18.16
N ARG A 415 -20.94 3.87 17.90
CA ARG A 415 -21.92 4.38 18.88
C ARG A 415 -22.99 3.32 19.15
N GLY A 416 -23.05 2.82 20.39
CA GLY A 416 -24.05 1.85 20.82
C GLY A 416 -23.66 0.38 20.61
N VAL A 417 -22.44 0.09 20.15
CA VAL A 417 -21.92 -1.29 20.00
C VAL A 417 -21.15 -1.71 21.26
N THR A 418 -21.34 -2.96 21.69
CA THR A 418 -20.63 -3.58 22.82
C THR A 418 -19.75 -4.74 22.33
N PRO A 419 -18.50 -4.87 22.80
CA PRO A 419 -17.82 -4.05 23.81
C PRO A 419 -17.35 -2.69 23.29
N ARG A 420 -17.49 -1.66 24.14
CA ARG A 420 -17.06 -0.29 23.80
C ARG A 420 -15.52 -0.20 23.70
N PRO A 421 -15.00 0.68 22.83
CA PRO A 421 -13.57 0.98 22.77
C PRO A 421 -13.05 1.47 24.13
N SER A 422 -11.98 0.85 24.63
CA SER A 422 -11.33 1.27 25.88
C SER A 422 -10.67 2.65 25.72
N PRO A 423 -10.44 3.41 26.82
CA PRO A 423 -9.78 4.72 26.75
C PRO A 423 -8.41 4.66 26.07
N TRP A 424 -7.61 3.64 26.38
CA TRP A 424 -6.31 3.40 25.72
C TRP A 424 -6.46 3.21 24.20
N LEU A 425 -7.45 2.44 23.77
CA LEU A 425 -7.68 2.22 22.34
C LEU A 425 -8.07 3.52 21.64
N ARG A 426 -8.83 4.41 22.29
CA ARG A 426 -9.14 5.73 21.73
C ARG A 426 -7.90 6.60 21.59
N VAL A 427 -7.00 6.58 22.58
CA VAL A 427 -5.70 7.29 22.47
C VAL A 427 -4.88 6.73 21.31
N ALA A 428 -4.82 5.40 21.16
CA ALA A 428 -4.19 4.77 20.00
C ALA A 428 -4.85 5.20 18.68
N SER A 429 -6.18 5.21 18.60
CA SER A 429 -6.90 5.70 17.42
C SER A 429 -6.59 7.16 17.09
N VAL A 430 -6.51 8.04 18.10
CA VAL A 430 -6.12 9.45 17.92
C VAL A 430 -4.67 9.55 17.44
N SER A 431 -3.74 8.81 18.04
CA SER A 431 -2.32 8.82 17.62
C SER A 431 -2.16 8.41 16.16
N GLY A 432 -2.77 7.28 15.77
CA GLY A 432 -2.76 6.80 14.38
C GLY A 432 -3.43 7.80 13.43
N LEU A 433 -4.57 8.36 13.82
CA LEU A 433 -5.28 9.39 13.05
C LEU A 433 -4.42 10.65 12.85
N LEU A 434 -3.76 11.14 13.90
CA LEU A 434 -2.90 12.32 13.82
C LEU A 434 -1.70 12.08 12.89
N MET A 435 -1.10 10.90 12.95
CA MET A 435 -0.01 10.52 12.03
C MET A 435 -0.48 10.38 10.58
N THR A 436 -1.69 9.85 10.35
CA THR A 436 -2.31 9.81 9.02
C THR A 436 -2.64 11.21 8.51
N VAL A 437 -3.18 12.09 9.35
CA VAL A 437 -3.46 13.50 8.99
C VAL A 437 -2.15 14.26 8.72
N LEU A 438 -1.12 14.05 9.54
CA LEU A 438 0.21 14.61 9.33
C LEU A 438 0.75 14.21 7.95
N TYR A 439 0.62 12.94 7.58
CA TYR A 439 0.99 12.46 6.25
C TYR A 439 0.21 13.18 5.15
N ILE A 440 -1.13 13.29 5.25
CA ILE A 440 -1.97 13.94 4.23
C ILE A 440 -1.58 15.41 4.06
N VAL A 441 -1.46 16.14 5.17
CA VAL A 441 -1.16 17.57 5.19
C VAL A 441 0.24 17.84 4.67
N LEU A 442 1.23 17.01 5.01
CA LEU A 442 2.61 17.25 4.61
C LEU A 442 2.98 16.64 3.26
N SER A 443 2.22 15.68 2.73
CA SER A 443 2.47 15.07 1.42
C SER A 443 2.33 16.05 0.24
N VAL A 444 1.69 17.21 0.44
CA VAL A 444 1.67 18.27 -0.58
C VAL A 444 3.00 19.03 -0.67
N PHE A 445 3.90 18.87 0.32
CA PHE A 445 5.24 19.45 0.28
C PHE A 445 6.23 18.41 -0.27
N PRO A 446 7.03 18.78 -1.28
CA PRO A 446 8.01 17.88 -1.88
C PRO A 446 9.19 17.65 -0.94
N ILE A 447 9.73 16.43 -0.95
CA ILE A 447 10.96 16.09 -0.22
C ILE A 447 12.20 16.06 -1.13
N ILE A 448 12.03 16.50 -2.38
CA ILE A 448 13.09 16.73 -3.37
C ILE A 448 13.01 18.17 -3.88
N LYS A 449 14.04 18.57 -4.63
CA LYS A 449 14.00 19.81 -5.41
C LYS A 449 12.98 19.67 -6.55
N VAL A 450 12.04 20.59 -6.61
CA VAL A 450 11.04 20.71 -7.68
C VAL A 450 11.07 22.11 -8.26
N ALA A 451 10.56 22.29 -9.48
CA ALA A 451 10.55 23.58 -10.15
C ALA A 451 9.67 24.61 -9.42
N SER A 452 8.52 24.18 -8.89
CA SER A 452 7.61 25.04 -8.12
C SER A 452 6.91 24.23 -7.03
N VAL A 453 7.13 24.61 -5.77
CA VAL A 453 6.46 23.98 -4.61
C VAL A 453 4.94 24.18 -4.69
N ALA A 454 4.50 25.38 -5.10
CA ALA A 454 3.07 25.67 -5.28
C ALA A 454 2.45 24.83 -6.41
N GLY A 455 3.16 24.68 -7.52
CA GLY A 455 2.73 23.83 -8.63
C GLY A 455 2.62 22.35 -8.23
N PHE A 456 3.60 21.86 -7.47
CA PHE A 456 3.60 20.50 -6.92
C PHE A 456 2.42 20.27 -5.98
N ALA A 457 2.21 21.16 -5.01
CA ALA A 457 1.10 21.09 -4.05
C ALA A 457 -0.27 21.17 -4.76
N LEU A 458 -0.41 22.04 -5.77
CA LEU A 458 -1.62 22.18 -6.57
C LEU A 458 -1.92 20.90 -7.34
N LYS A 459 -0.93 20.27 -7.98
CA LYS A 459 -1.11 19.01 -8.73
C LYS A 459 -1.63 17.90 -7.82
N ILE A 460 -1.00 17.70 -6.66
CA ILE A 460 -1.41 16.66 -5.70
C ILE A 460 -2.84 16.95 -5.20
N SER A 461 -3.08 18.17 -4.73
CA SER A 461 -4.38 18.56 -4.16
C SER A 461 -5.50 18.45 -5.21
N ALA A 462 -5.24 18.90 -6.44
CA ALA A 462 -6.19 18.82 -7.54
C ALA A 462 -6.52 17.36 -7.88
N VAL A 463 -5.52 16.47 -7.98
CA VAL A 463 -5.75 15.05 -8.23
C VAL A 463 -6.61 14.43 -7.13
N ILE A 464 -6.30 14.69 -5.86
CA ILE A 464 -7.06 14.13 -4.73
C ILE A 464 -8.51 14.62 -4.75
N VAL A 465 -8.72 15.93 -4.90
CA VAL A 465 -10.06 16.55 -4.89
C VAL A 465 -10.87 16.10 -6.09
N VAL A 466 -10.33 16.23 -7.30
CA VAL A 466 -11.04 15.87 -8.54
C VAL A 466 -11.43 14.39 -8.53
N MET A 467 -10.51 13.49 -8.16
CA MET A 467 -10.82 12.05 -8.15
C MET A 467 -11.85 11.68 -7.09
N ASN A 468 -11.85 12.34 -5.92
CA ASN A 468 -12.91 12.14 -4.93
C ASN A 468 -14.25 12.73 -5.38
N LEU A 469 -14.25 13.88 -6.06
CA LEU A 469 -15.47 14.44 -6.67
C LEU A 469 -16.05 13.52 -7.75
N VAL A 470 -15.19 12.88 -8.57
CA VAL A 470 -15.60 11.85 -9.53
C VAL A 470 -16.26 10.67 -8.80
N GLY A 471 -15.65 10.17 -7.73
CA GLY A 471 -16.23 9.10 -6.90
C GLY A 471 -17.60 9.46 -6.35
N VAL A 472 -17.75 10.67 -5.78
CA VAL A 472 -19.04 11.19 -5.31
C VAL A 472 -20.05 11.29 -6.46
N GLY A 473 -19.64 11.78 -7.63
CA GLY A 473 -20.48 11.88 -8.83
C GLY A 473 -21.01 10.51 -9.27
N ILE A 474 -20.16 9.49 -9.30
CA ILE A 474 -20.55 8.10 -9.61
C ILE A 474 -21.58 7.60 -8.59
N LEU A 475 -21.33 7.82 -7.30
CA LEU A 475 -22.24 7.40 -6.23
C LEU A 475 -23.61 8.10 -6.30
N LEU A 476 -23.64 9.40 -6.62
CA LEU A 476 -24.89 10.14 -6.78
C LEU A 476 -25.67 9.70 -8.03
N ALA A 477 -24.98 9.47 -9.15
CA ALA A 477 -25.60 8.94 -10.37
C ALA A 477 -26.22 7.56 -10.14
N ALA A 478 -25.54 6.71 -9.36
CA ALA A 478 -26.04 5.40 -8.95
C ALA A 478 -27.36 5.48 -8.19
N ARG A 479 -27.42 6.34 -7.17
CA ARG A 479 -28.62 6.53 -6.33
C ARG A 479 -29.80 7.07 -7.12
N ARG A 480 -29.56 7.95 -8.09
CA ARG A 480 -30.61 8.45 -8.99
C ARG A 480 -31.20 7.33 -9.84
N ARG A 481 -30.37 6.43 -10.36
CA ARG A 481 -30.83 5.27 -11.14
C ARG A 481 -31.61 4.27 -10.28
N SER A 482 -31.20 4.01 -9.03
CA SER A 482 -31.94 3.11 -8.14
C SER A 482 -33.30 3.67 -7.75
N ASN A 483 -33.42 4.98 -7.56
CA ASN A 483 -34.69 5.62 -7.20
C ASN A 483 -35.68 5.65 -8.38
N GLY A 484 -35.19 5.82 -9.62
CA GLY A 484 -36.04 5.78 -10.81
C GLY A 484 -36.68 4.41 -11.10
N ILE A 485 -36.09 3.32 -10.62
CA ILE A 485 -36.64 1.95 -10.79
C ILE A 485 -37.90 1.74 -9.93
N TRP A 486 -38.09 2.51 -8.86
CA TRP A 486 -39.30 2.44 -8.02
C TRP A 486 -40.42 3.38 -8.48
N GLU A 487 -40.13 4.38 -9.32
CA GLU A 487 -41.13 5.28 -9.91
C GLU A 487 -41.67 4.78 -11.25
N THR A 488 -40.90 3.97 -11.98
CA THR A 488 -41.37 3.27 -13.19
C THR A 488 -41.62 1.80 -12.86
N GLY A 489 -42.73 1.50 -12.19
CA GLY A 489 -43.21 0.13 -12.05
C GLY A 489 -43.41 -0.50 -13.42
N VAL A 490 -42.56 -1.46 -13.76
CA VAL A 490 -42.76 -2.48 -14.81
C VAL A 490 -42.29 -3.82 -14.26
#